data_AF-A0A8J8C2W0-F1
#
_entry.id   AF-A0A8J8C2W0-F1
#
_cell.length_a   1.000
_cell.length_b   1.000
_cell.length_c   1.000
_cell.angle_alpha   90.00
_cell.angle_beta   90.00
_cell.angle_gamma   90.00
#
_symmetry.space_group_name_H-M   'P 1'
#
loop_
_entity.id
_entity.type
_entity.pdbx_description
1 polymer ?
#
loop_
_entity_poly.entity_id
_entity_poly.type
_entity_poly.pdbx_seq_one_letter_code
_entity_poly.pdbx_strand_id
1 'polypeptide(L)'
;MSQDTDRERAVRDAVDRAQSGAPAGGRTIRDRFSADEIFQRIIVAADHEITSSKRELLASALAAGFAITITFLVYASLYASTGGDPVLSALLYPLGFVFIILGDYQLYTENTLPPVALTLERISSLPVLFRIWGLVLLGNLVGGALGALALASTGVLSPDAAAAAAGFAEKAIETPWWTLFAKAVFAGLIVAGVVWVDFSLRDSVSRLLLVYLSFLAIPFANLYHVVVSATEMLFLVYGGELSLMVGTTQFVLPVLLGNSIGGVVLVTVVNYFQTTERRLETARESGKKRQLTIREWVLGRFSESGRSYVPADRDH
;
A
#
# COMPACT_ATOMS: atom_id res chain seq x y z
N MET A 1 -37.50 -26.30 -18.07
CA MET A 1 -37.43 -25.55 -16.80
C MET A 1 -36.00 -25.40 -16.26
N SER A 2 -35.06 -26.33 -16.48
CA SER A 2 -33.65 -26.14 -16.04
C SER A 2 -32.82 -25.22 -16.93
N GLN A 3 -33.04 -25.24 -18.26
CA GLN A 3 -32.25 -24.40 -19.18
C GLN A 3 -32.49 -22.88 -19.01
N ASP A 4 -33.69 -22.49 -18.58
CA ASP A 4 -34.04 -21.07 -18.35
C ASP A 4 -33.37 -20.53 -17.07
N THR A 5 -33.28 -21.37 -16.04
CA THR A 5 -32.61 -21.04 -14.77
C THR A 5 -31.09 -21.03 -14.88
N ASP A 6 -30.51 -21.86 -15.75
CA ASP A 6 -29.08 -21.82 -16.06
C ASP A 6 -28.73 -20.59 -16.91
N ARG A 7 -29.60 -20.18 -17.83
CA ARG A 7 -29.43 -18.97 -18.63
C ARG A 7 -29.60 -17.70 -17.80
N GLU A 8 -30.57 -17.65 -16.90
CA GLU A 8 -30.74 -16.54 -15.94
C GLU A 8 -29.56 -16.44 -14.96
N ARG A 9 -29.02 -17.57 -14.46
CA ARG A 9 -27.78 -17.56 -13.67
C ARG A 9 -26.59 -17.09 -14.47
N ALA A 10 -26.41 -17.55 -15.70
CA ALA A 10 -25.31 -17.13 -16.56
C ALA A 10 -25.38 -15.63 -16.89
N VAL A 11 -26.57 -15.09 -17.13
CA VAL A 11 -26.78 -13.64 -17.34
C VAL A 11 -26.49 -12.87 -16.05
N ARG A 12 -26.93 -13.38 -14.88
CA ARG A 12 -26.65 -12.76 -13.59
C ARG A 12 -25.16 -12.76 -13.24
N ASP A 13 -24.47 -13.88 -13.44
CA ASP A 13 -23.02 -14.01 -13.24
C ASP A 13 -22.21 -13.14 -14.22
N ALA A 14 -22.71 -12.93 -15.44
CA ALA A 14 -22.11 -12.03 -16.41
C ALA A 14 -22.28 -10.55 -16.04
N VAL A 15 -23.40 -10.18 -15.39
CA VAL A 15 -23.65 -8.82 -14.88
C VAL A 15 -22.86 -8.56 -13.59
N ASP A 16 -22.64 -9.59 -12.76
CA ASP A 16 -21.97 -9.48 -11.46
C ASP A 16 -20.43 -9.61 -11.53
N ARG A 17 -19.83 -9.71 -12.73
CA ARG A 17 -18.37 -9.71 -12.94
C ARG A 17 -17.91 -8.54 -13.83
N ALA A 18 -16.82 -7.89 -13.42
CA ALA A 18 -16.13 -6.91 -14.25
C ALA A 18 -15.46 -7.59 -15.46
N GLN A 19 -15.13 -6.82 -16.51
CA GLN A 19 -14.39 -7.32 -17.68
C GLN A 19 -13.06 -7.99 -17.30
N SER A 20 -12.43 -7.56 -16.20
CA SER A 20 -11.21 -8.16 -15.65
C SER A 20 -11.44 -9.51 -14.93
N GLY A 21 -12.68 -9.97 -14.80
CA GLY A 21 -13.06 -11.19 -14.07
C GLY A 21 -13.22 -11.00 -12.56
N ALA A 22 -13.03 -9.79 -12.03
CA ALA A 22 -13.25 -9.47 -10.62
C ALA A 22 -14.76 -9.38 -10.27
N PRO A 23 -15.19 -9.76 -9.06
CA PRO A 23 -16.57 -9.54 -8.61
C PRO A 23 -16.96 -8.05 -8.66
N ALA A 24 -18.01 -7.72 -9.40
CA ALA A 24 -18.61 -6.38 -9.47
C ALA A 24 -19.71 -6.17 -8.41
N GLY A 25 -20.37 -7.27 -8.02
CA GLY A 25 -21.39 -7.35 -6.97
C GLY A 25 -20.98 -8.31 -5.84
N GLY A 26 -21.52 -8.13 -4.63
CA GLY A 26 -21.38 -9.13 -3.56
C GLY A 26 -22.41 -10.23 -3.79
N ARG A 27 -22.01 -11.51 -3.76
CA ARG A 27 -22.90 -12.63 -4.12
C ARG A 27 -24.05 -12.82 -3.13
N THR A 28 -23.79 -12.58 -1.84
CA THR A 28 -24.83 -12.73 -0.79
C THR A 28 -25.61 -11.44 -0.59
N ILE A 29 -24.91 -10.31 -0.44
CA ILE A 29 -25.51 -8.99 -0.29
C ILE A 29 -24.88 -8.11 -1.37
N ARG A 30 -25.72 -7.52 -2.21
CA ARG A 30 -25.25 -6.82 -3.41
C ARG A 30 -24.18 -5.79 -3.08
N ASP A 31 -24.31 -5.01 -2.02
CA ASP A 31 -23.37 -3.93 -1.65
C ASP A 31 -22.37 -4.30 -0.57
N ARG A 32 -22.24 -5.59 -0.22
CA ARG A 32 -21.28 -6.06 0.76
C ARG A 32 -20.56 -7.30 0.26
N PHE A 33 -19.29 -7.13 -0.05
CA PHE A 33 -18.43 -8.25 -0.45
C PHE A 33 -18.05 -9.11 0.76
N SER A 34 -18.05 -10.42 0.58
CA SER A 34 -17.45 -11.33 1.55
C SER A 34 -15.92 -11.31 1.44
N ALA A 35 -15.22 -11.79 2.48
CA ALA A 35 -13.75 -11.74 2.53
C ALA A 35 -13.08 -12.43 1.31
N ASP A 36 -13.65 -13.53 0.82
CA ASP A 36 -13.16 -14.23 -0.38
C ASP A 36 -13.40 -13.44 -1.68
N GLU A 37 -14.45 -12.62 -1.76
CA GLU A 37 -14.70 -11.74 -2.91
C GLU A 37 -13.75 -10.55 -2.90
N ILE A 38 -13.49 -9.97 -1.71
CA ILE A 38 -12.46 -8.94 -1.53
C ILE A 38 -11.10 -9.49 -1.97
N PHE A 39 -10.75 -10.71 -1.51
CA PHE A 39 -9.52 -11.38 -1.92
C PHE A 39 -9.44 -11.59 -3.44
N GLN A 40 -10.52 -12.01 -4.10
CA GLN A 40 -10.53 -12.14 -5.56
C GLN A 40 -10.29 -10.81 -6.28
N ARG A 41 -10.90 -9.71 -5.80
CA ARG A 41 -10.65 -8.37 -6.35
C ARG A 41 -9.18 -7.97 -6.22
N ILE A 42 -8.59 -8.22 -5.05
CA ILE A 42 -7.15 -8.00 -4.79
C ILE A 42 -6.29 -8.79 -5.78
N ILE A 43 -6.56 -10.09 -5.95
CA ILE A 43 -5.76 -10.96 -6.84
C ILE A 43 -5.82 -10.49 -8.29
N VAL A 44 -6.99 -10.05 -8.77
CA VAL A 44 -7.15 -9.51 -10.13
C VAL A 44 -6.40 -8.19 -10.30
N ALA A 45 -6.48 -7.28 -9.33
CA ALA A 45 -5.76 -6.00 -9.37
C ALA A 45 -4.24 -6.20 -9.31
N ALA A 46 -3.78 -7.10 -8.43
CA ALA A 46 -2.38 -7.43 -8.27
C ALA A 46 -1.78 -8.05 -9.55
N ASP A 47 -2.57 -8.79 -10.34
CA ASP A 47 -2.11 -9.39 -11.59
C ASP A 47 -1.61 -8.31 -12.56
N HIS A 48 -2.37 -7.21 -12.66
CA HIS A 48 -1.98 -6.04 -13.44
C HIS A 48 -0.66 -5.46 -12.95
N GLU A 49 -0.53 -5.22 -11.63
CA GLU A 49 0.67 -4.63 -11.02
C GLU A 49 1.94 -5.46 -11.27
N ILE A 50 1.85 -6.80 -11.19
CA ILE A 50 3.00 -7.68 -11.43
C ILE A 50 3.40 -7.71 -12.92
N THR A 51 2.45 -7.48 -13.81
CA THR A 51 2.67 -7.40 -15.27
C THR A 51 3.08 -6.00 -15.76
N SER A 52 2.90 -4.96 -14.95
CA SER A 52 3.30 -3.59 -15.30
C SER A 52 4.78 -3.47 -15.63
N SER A 53 5.10 -2.54 -16.52
CA SER A 53 6.49 -2.31 -16.94
C SER A 53 7.31 -1.68 -15.81
N LYS A 54 8.62 -1.96 -15.78
CA LYS A 54 9.55 -1.38 -14.78
C LYS A 54 9.50 0.16 -14.77
N ARG A 55 9.28 0.78 -15.94
CA ARG A 55 9.22 2.25 -16.10
C ARG A 55 7.95 2.83 -15.48
N GLU A 56 6.82 2.20 -15.74
CA GLU A 56 5.51 2.59 -15.18
C GLU A 56 5.51 2.48 -13.66
N LEU A 57 5.99 1.35 -13.12
CA LEU A 57 6.12 1.16 -11.66
C LEU A 57 7.02 2.22 -11.03
N LEU A 58 8.18 2.52 -11.61
CA LEU A 58 9.10 3.53 -11.09
C LEU A 58 8.52 4.95 -11.16
N ALA A 59 7.85 5.31 -12.26
CA ALA A 59 7.24 6.63 -12.40
C ALA A 59 6.11 6.84 -11.38
N SER A 60 5.25 5.83 -11.23
CA SER A 60 4.17 5.84 -10.23
C SER A 60 4.72 5.88 -8.81
N ALA A 61 5.77 5.09 -8.51
CA ALA A 61 6.41 5.08 -7.20
C ALA A 61 7.13 6.40 -6.87
N LEU A 62 7.75 7.04 -7.85
CA LEU A 62 8.34 8.37 -7.67
C LEU A 62 7.27 9.41 -7.37
N ALA A 63 6.14 9.37 -8.09
CA ALA A 63 4.99 10.23 -7.83
C ALA A 63 4.42 10.01 -6.42
N ALA A 64 4.28 8.75 -5.98
CA ALA A 64 3.83 8.43 -4.62
C ALA A 64 4.80 8.99 -3.56
N GLY A 65 6.10 8.81 -3.77
CA GLY A 65 7.14 9.32 -2.89
C GLY A 65 7.12 10.84 -2.78
N PHE A 66 6.89 11.55 -3.87
CA PHE A 66 6.76 13.01 -3.82
C PHE A 66 5.43 13.44 -3.19
N ALA A 67 4.32 12.77 -3.52
CA ALA A 67 3.00 13.08 -2.96
C ALA A 67 2.96 12.93 -1.43
N ILE A 68 3.73 11.98 -0.85
CA ILE A 68 3.80 11.82 0.59
C ILE A 68 4.37 13.06 1.30
N THR A 69 5.17 13.88 0.61
CA THR A 69 5.77 15.06 1.25
C THR A 69 4.73 16.15 1.49
N ILE A 70 3.56 16.08 0.82
CA ILE A 70 2.40 16.92 1.10
C ILE A 70 1.94 16.71 2.55
N THR A 71 1.89 15.45 3.01
CA THR A 71 1.55 15.11 4.40
C THR A 71 2.48 15.81 5.39
N PHE A 72 3.78 15.78 5.14
CA PHE A 72 4.77 16.42 6.01
C PHE A 72 4.66 17.95 5.97
N LEU A 73 4.54 18.52 4.77
CA LEU A 73 4.36 19.96 4.53
C LEU A 73 3.16 20.52 5.31
N VAL A 74 1.99 19.92 5.14
CA VAL A 74 0.76 20.44 5.74
C VAL A 74 0.71 20.20 7.25
N TYR A 75 1.30 19.09 7.72
CA TYR A 75 1.40 18.82 9.16
C TYR A 75 2.28 19.85 9.86
N ALA A 76 3.48 20.12 9.33
CA ALA A 76 4.38 21.13 9.87
C ALA A 76 3.81 22.54 9.78
N SER A 77 3.17 22.89 8.65
CA SER A 77 2.54 24.20 8.46
C SER A 77 1.38 24.44 9.41
N LEU A 78 0.51 23.44 9.60
CA LEU A 78 -0.59 23.56 10.54
C LEU A 78 -0.08 23.67 11.97
N TYR A 79 0.89 22.84 12.35
CA TYR A 79 1.51 22.89 13.67
C TYR A 79 2.04 24.29 14.01
N ALA A 80 2.75 24.91 13.08
CA ALA A 80 3.19 26.30 13.26
C ALA A 80 2.01 27.28 13.38
N SER A 81 1.01 27.17 12.51
CA SER A 81 -0.13 28.10 12.47
C SER A 81 -1.08 27.98 13.68
N THR A 82 -1.15 26.81 14.31
CA THR A 82 -2.07 26.52 15.42
C THR A 82 -1.38 26.55 16.78
N GLY A 83 -0.12 27.03 16.85
CA GLY A 83 0.65 27.06 18.08
C GLY A 83 0.91 25.66 18.67
N GLY A 84 1.02 24.65 17.82
CA GLY A 84 1.31 23.27 18.22
C GLY A 84 0.11 22.48 18.74
N ASP A 85 -1.14 22.93 18.52
CA ASP A 85 -2.34 22.17 18.90
C ASP A 85 -2.32 20.75 18.28
N PRO A 86 -2.32 19.68 19.09
CA PRO A 86 -2.10 18.32 18.60
C PRO A 86 -3.21 17.81 17.69
N VAL A 87 -4.44 18.33 17.82
CA VAL A 87 -5.58 17.91 17.02
C VAL A 87 -5.62 18.68 15.71
N LEU A 88 -5.59 20.01 15.77
CA LEU A 88 -5.68 20.87 14.60
C LEU A 88 -4.48 20.67 13.68
N SER A 89 -3.29 20.43 14.22
CA SER A 89 -2.09 20.18 13.42
C SER A 89 -2.24 18.96 12.51
N ALA A 90 -2.91 17.92 12.98
CA ALA A 90 -2.98 16.62 12.30
C ALA A 90 -4.09 16.52 11.23
N LEU A 91 -5.04 17.46 11.19
CA LEU A 91 -6.26 17.34 10.37
C LEU A 91 -5.98 17.13 8.88
N LEU A 92 -4.93 17.74 8.34
CA LEU A 92 -4.58 17.62 6.92
C LEU A 92 -3.46 16.61 6.65
N TYR A 93 -2.93 15.93 7.68
CA TYR A 93 -1.92 14.88 7.51
C TYR A 93 -2.33 13.81 6.47
N PRO A 94 -3.60 13.36 6.37
CA PRO A 94 -3.97 12.34 5.38
C PRO A 94 -3.86 12.76 3.92
N LEU A 95 -3.69 14.05 3.59
CA LEU A 95 -3.78 14.52 2.21
C LEU A 95 -2.80 13.83 1.26
N GLY A 96 -1.54 13.61 1.65
CA GLY A 96 -0.58 12.87 0.82
C GLY A 96 -1.06 11.46 0.50
N PHE A 97 -1.60 10.75 1.49
CA PHE A 97 -2.18 9.42 1.29
C PHE A 97 -3.45 9.44 0.41
N VAL A 98 -4.27 10.49 0.50
CA VAL A 98 -5.41 10.68 -0.41
C VAL A 98 -4.94 10.76 -1.86
N PHE A 99 -3.92 11.58 -2.16
CA PHE A 99 -3.36 11.64 -3.51
C PHE A 99 -2.81 10.30 -3.99
N ILE A 100 -2.16 9.55 -3.11
CA ILE A 100 -1.56 8.26 -3.45
C ILE A 100 -2.65 7.21 -3.75
N ILE A 101 -3.58 6.99 -2.81
CA ILE A 101 -4.57 5.91 -2.93
C ILE A 101 -5.63 6.21 -3.98
N LEU A 102 -6.14 7.45 -4.06
CA LEU A 102 -7.15 7.81 -5.06
C LEU A 102 -6.51 8.08 -6.44
N GLY A 103 -5.22 8.45 -6.47
CA GLY A 103 -4.44 8.64 -7.68
C GLY A 103 -3.82 7.36 -8.25
N ASP A 104 -4.02 6.21 -7.59
CA ASP A 104 -3.47 4.91 -8.00
C ASP A 104 -1.92 4.92 -8.12
N TYR A 105 -1.27 5.61 -7.19
CA TYR A 105 0.19 5.66 -7.15
C TYR A 105 0.77 4.49 -6.36
N GLN A 106 1.90 3.95 -6.82
CA GLN A 106 2.53 2.78 -6.24
C GLN A 106 3.26 3.12 -4.94
N LEU A 107 2.72 2.68 -3.80
CA LEU A 107 3.33 2.85 -2.49
C LEU A 107 3.81 1.51 -1.91
N TYR A 108 5.05 1.45 -1.43
CA TYR A 108 5.65 0.23 -0.91
C TYR A 108 4.82 -0.46 0.18
N THR A 109 4.28 0.32 1.11
CA THR A 109 3.51 -0.19 2.25
C THR A 109 2.15 -0.75 1.84
N GLU A 110 1.55 -0.25 0.77
CA GLU A 110 0.36 -0.84 0.14
C GLU A 110 0.69 -2.17 -0.53
N ASN A 111 1.87 -2.26 -1.17
CA ASN A 111 2.34 -3.48 -1.84
C ASN A 111 2.73 -4.61 -0.87
N THR A 112 2.50 -4.44 0.44
CA THR A 112 2.56 -5.53 1.43
C THR A 112 1.33 -6.45 1.40
N LEU A 113 0.30 -6.09 0.62
CA LEU A 113 -0.90 -6.88 0.44
C LEU A 113 -1.07 -7.49 -0.96
N PRO A 114 -1.29 -6.75 -2.07
CA PRO A 114 -1.68 -7.38 -3.33
C PRO A 114 -0.59 -8.31 -3.94
N PRO A 115 0.68 -7.88 -4.09
CA PRO A 115 1.75 -8.75 -4.59
C PRO A 115 2.06 -9.95 -3.67
N VAL A 116 1.89 -9.76 -2.36
CA VAL A 116 2.09 -10.82 -1.36
C VAL A 116 0.99 -11.86 -1.45
N ALA A 117 -0.27 -11.45 -1.63
CA ALA A 117 -1.39 -12.35 -1.85
C ALA A 117 -1.17 -13.24 -3.08
N LEU A 118 -0.69 -12.68 -4.20
CA LEU A 118 -0.32 -13.46 -5.39
C LEU A 118 0.85 -14.42 -5.15
N THR A 119 1.80 -14.02 -4.31
CA THR A 119 2.93 -14.87 -3.96
C THR A 119 2.51 -16.03 -3.05
N LEU A 120 1.58 -15.80 -2.10
CA LEU A 120 0.98 -16.85 -1.26
C LEU A 120 0.14 -17.83 -2.09
N GLU A 121 -0.57 -17.34 -3.11
CA GLU A 121 -1.27 -18.20 -4.09
C GLU A 121 -0.34 -18.95 -5.05
N ARG A 122 0.99 -18.72 -4.96
CA ARG A 122 1.99 -19.24 -5.90
C ARG A 122 1.67 -18.90 -7.35
N ILE A 123 1.06 -17.74 -7.59
CA ILE A 123 0.83 -17.17 -8.91
C ILE A 123 2.06 -16.36 -9.33
N SER A 124 2.64 -15.63 -8.37
CA SER A 124 3.92 -14.94 -8.49
C SER A 124 5.02 -15.62 -7.68
N SER A 125 6.27 -15.38 -8.07
CA SER A 125 7.46 -15.94 -7.41
C SER A 125 8.07 -14.93 -6.42
N LEU A 126 8.79 -15.43 -5.41
CA LEU A 126 9.48 -14.59 -4.43
C LEU A 126 10.44 -13.58 -5.07
N PRO A 127 11.25 -13.92 -6.10
CA PRO A 127 12.10 -12.94 -6.77
C PRO A 127 11.33 -11.79 -7.42
N VAL A 128 10.14 -12.07 -7.97
CA VAL A 128 9.28 -11.05 -8.58
C VAL A 128 8.71 -10.12 -7.50
N LEU A 129 8.27 -10.67 -6.36
CA LEU A 129 7.84 -9.88 -5.20
C LEU A 129 8.94 -8.91 -4.74
N PHE A 130 10.15 -9.43 -4.49
CA PHE A 130 11.28 -8.60 -4.06
C PHE A 130 11.70 -7.56 -5.10
N ARG A 131 11.57 -7.88 -6.40
CA ARG A 131 11.80 -6.91 -7.48
C ARG A 131 10.81 -5.74 -7.40
N ILE A 132 9.52 -6.02 -7.25
CA ILE A 132 8.48 -4.98 -7.16
C ILE A 132 8.72 -4.14 -5.90
N TRP A 133 8.90 -4.78 -4.75
CA TRP A 133 9.22 -4.09 -3.50
C TRP A 133 10.45 -3.21 -3.62
N GLY A 134 11.53 -3.70 -4.22
CA GLY A 134 12.75 -2.93 -4.43
C GLY A 134 12.56 -1.72 -5.33
N LEU A 135 11.87 -1.88 -6.48
CA LEU A 135 11.60 -0.79 -7.41
C LEU A 135 10.69 0.27 -6.80
N VAL A 136 9.60 -0.15 -6.17
CA VAL A 136 8.61 0.75 -5.58
C VAL A 136 9.20 1.49 -4.38
N LEU A 137 9.88 0.79 -3.47
CA LEU A 137 10.55 1.42 -2.33
C LEU A 137 11.60 2.42 -2.82
N LEU A 138 12.43 2.06 -3.81
CA LEU A 138 13.42 2.98 -4.37
C LEU A 138 12.75 4.23 -4.97
N GLY A 139 11.70 4.05 -5.77
CA GLY A 139 10.94 5.18 -6.33
C GLY A 139 10.35 6.07 -5.24
N ASN A 140 9.73 5.49 -4.22
CA ASN A 140 9.17 6.23 -3.09
C ASN A 140 10.25 7.02 -2.33
N LEU A 141 11.41 6.41 -2.05
CA LEU A 141 12.52 7.08 -1.37
C LEU A 141 13.10 8.22 -2.21
N VAL A 142 13.23 8.04 -3.53
CA VAL A 142 13.71 9.09 -4.44
C VAL A 142 12.71 10.24 -4.54
N GLY A 143 11.41 9.95 -4.69
CA GLY A 143 10.36 10.97 -4.69
C GLY A 143 10.31 11.74 -3.37
N GLY A 144 10.40 11.04 -2.25
CA GLY A 144 10.46 11.63 -0.91
C GLY A 144 11.72 12.48 -0.71
N ALA A 145 12.87 12.05 -1.24
CA ALA A 145 14.10 12.84 -1.22
C ALA A 145 13.96 14.17 -1.99
N LEU A 146 13.36 14.13 -3.18
CA LEU A 146 13.11 15.34 -3.98
C LEU A 146 12.16 16.30 -3.26
N GLY A 147 11.10 15.77 -2.66
CA GLY A 147 10.18 16.59 -1.86
C GLY A 147 10.84 17.15 -0.60
N ALA A 148 11.59 16.34 0.15
CA ALA A 148 12.34 16.78 1.32
C ALA A 148 13.36 17.88 0.99
N LEU A 149 14.07 17.75 -0.14
CA LEU A 149 14.98 18.77 -0.65
C LEU A 149 14.22 20.07 -0.95
N ALA A 150 13.07 19.99 -1.61
CA ALA A 150 12.24 21.16 -1.88
C ALA A 150 11.77 21.83 -0.58
N LEU A 151 11.31 21.05 0.40
CA LEU A 151 10.92 21.56 1.72
C LEU A 151 12.08 22.26 2.44
N ALA A 152 13.29 21.71 2.38
CA ALA A 152 14.46 22.23 3.08
C ALA A 152 15.10 23.46 2.41
N SER A 153 14.98 23.61 1.08
CA SER A 153 15.81 24.58 0.33
C SER A 153 15.05 25.71 -0.37
N THR A 154 13.72 25.61 -0.54
CA THR A 154 12.98 26.55 -1.40
C THR A 154 12.27 27.67 -0.65
N GLY A 155 12.17 27.59 0.68
CA GLY A 155 11.37 28.52 1.49
C GLY A 155 9.86 28.28 1.41
N VAL A 156 9.43 27.12 0.90
CA VAL A 156 8.00 26.72 0.88
C VAL A 156 7.43 26.55 2.29
N LEU A 157 8.25 26.13 3.26
CA LEU A 157 7.94 26.17 4.68
C LEU A 157 8.32 27.54 5.24
N SER A 158 7.43 28.15 6.03
CA SER A 158 7.82 29.30 6.86
C SER A 158 8.91 28.89 7.87
N PRO A 159 9.67 29.83 8.44
CA PRO A 159 10.68 29.50 9.45
C PRO A 159 10.12 28.67 10.62
N ASP A 160 8.94 29.03 11.12
CA ASP A 160 8.28 28.30 12.22
C ASP A 160 7.85 26.88 11.80
N ALA A 161 7.36 26.72 10.56
CA ALA A 161 6.98 25.41 10.04
C ALA A 161 8.21 24.53 9.75
N ALA A 162 9.31 25.11 9.28
CA ALA A 162 10.57 24.40 9.11
C ALA A 162 11.15 23.94 10.45
N ALA A 163 11.06 24.77 11.50
CA ALA A 163 11.45 24.39 12.86
C ALA A 163 10.57 23.26 13.42
N ALA A 164 9.26 23.31 13.18
CA ALA A 164 8.35 22.22 13.55
C ALA A 164 8.69 20.91 12.81
N ALA A 165 8.96 20.99 11.51
CA ALA A 165 9.36 19.85 10.68
C ALA A 165 10.65 19.19 11.20
N ALA A 166 11.67 19.99 11.55
CA ALA A 166 12.89 19.50 12.17
C ALA A 166 12.61 18.80 13.50
N GLY A 167 11.83 19.44 14.39
CA GLY A 167 11.50 18.88 15.70
C GLY A 167 10.74 17.55 15.64
N PHE A 168 9.89 17.32 14.63
CA PHE A 168 9.25 16.02 14.43
C PHE A 168 10.26 14.93 14.10
N ALA A 169 11.19 15.22 13.19
CA ALA A 169 12.22 14.30 12.74
C ALA A 169 13.23 13.99 13.86
N GLU A 170 13.65 15.00 14.63
CA GLU A 170 14.54 14.84 15.79
C GLU A 170 13.92 13.91 16.84
N LYS A 171 12.66 14.19 17.24
CA LYS A 171 11.92 13.37 18.19
C LYS A 171 11.76 11.91 17.70
N ALA A 172 11.63 11.71 16.40
CA ALA A 172 11.55 10.39 15.83
C ALA A 172 12.88 9.63 15.96
N ILE A 173 14.01 10.29 15.75
CA ILE A 173 15.36 9.71 15.88
C ILE A 173 15.73 9.41 17.33
N GLU A 174 15.25 10.23 18.28
CA GLU A 174 15.40 9.97 19.73
C GLU A 174 14.56 8.77 20.21
N THR A 175 13.57 8.33 19.43
CA THR A 175 12.73 7.20 19.81
C THR A 175 13.54 5.90 19.75
N PRO A 176 13.51 5.05 20.80
CA PRO A 176 14.26 3.79 20.81
C PRO A 176 13.91 2.88 19.63
N TRP A 177 14.91 2.20 19.08
CA TRP A 177 14.81 1.35 17.88
C TRP A 177 13.64 0.36 17.90
N TRP A 178 13.45 -0.36 19.01
CA TRP A 178 12.35 -1.33 19.16
C TRP A 178 10.98 -0.67 19.33
N THR A 179 10.94 0.54 19.87
CA THR A 179 9.71 1.34 19.95
C THR A 179 9.31 1.85 18.57
N LEU A 180 10.27 2.32 17.75
CA LEU A 180 10.06 2.65 16.34
C LEU A 180 9.50 1.45 15.58
N PHE A 181 10.15 0.30 15.72
CA PHE A 181 9.72 -0.95 15.10
C PHE A 181 8.28 -1.32 15.49
N ALA A 182 7.95 -1.35 16.78
CA ALA A 182 6.61 -1.71 17.25
C ALA A 182 5.53 -0.75 16.75
N LYS A 183 5.77 0.56 16.80
CA LYS A 183 4.87 1.58 16.25
C LYS A 183 4.68 1.41 14.74
N ALA A 184 5.75 1.10 14.03
CA ALA A 184 5.70 0.84 12.60
C ALA A 184 4.94 -0.46 12.25
N VAL A 185 4.95 -1.48 13.11
CA VAL A 185 4.07 -2.66 12.93
C VAL A 185 2.59 -2.25 12.90
N PHE A 186 2.16 -1.37 13.81
CA PHE A 186 0.78 -0.88 13.80
C PHE A 186 0.47 0.01 12.59
N ALA A 187 1.40 0.88 12.18
CA ALA A 187 1.23 1.64 10.94
C ALA A 187 1.12 0.73 9.71
N GLY A 188 1.93 -0.33 9.63
CA GLY A 188 1.86 -1.33 8.56
C GLY A 188 0.51 -2.04 8.52
N LEU A 189 -0.02 -2.41 9.68
CA LEU A 189 -1.38 -2.96 9.81
C LEU A 189 -2.43 -1.99 9.29
N ILE A 190 -2.35 -0.71 9.65
CA ILE A 190 -3.32 0.31 9.20
C ILE A 190 -3.26 0.45 7.67
N VAL A 191 -2.08 0.61 7.09
CA VAL A 191 -1.93 0.82 5.64
C VAL A 191 -2.47 -0.38 4.87
N ALA A 192 -2.02 -1.60 5.18
CA ALA A 192 -2.51 -2.79 4.51
C ALA A 192 -4.01 -3.04 4.77
N GLY A 193 -4.50 -2.68 5.96
CA GLY A 193 -5.92 -2.72 6.29
C GLY A 193 -6.75 -1.76 5.44
N VAL A 194 -6.27 -0.55 5.18
CA VAL A 194 -6.91 0.39 4.25
C VAL A 194 -7.00 -0.22 2.86
N VAL A 195 -5.92 -0.81 2.35
CA VAL A 195 -5.92 -1.47 1.04
C VAL A 195 -6.97 -2.59 1.00
N TRP A 196 -7.02 -3.45 2.02
CA TRP A 196 -8.02 -4.52 2.11
C TRP A 196 -9.45 -3.98 2.07
N VAL A 197 -9.75 -2.98 2.90
CA VAL A 197 -11.09 -2.39 2.99
C VAL A 197 -11.42 -1.63 1.72
N ASP A 198 -10.45 -0.99 1.07
CA ASP A 198 -10.64 -0.28 -0.20
C ASP A 198 -11.15 -1.21 -1.31
N PHE A 199 -10.62 -2.44 -1.37
CA PHE A 199 -11.14 -3.49 -2.25
C PHE A 199 -12.52 -4.02 -1.87
N SER A 200 -13.10 -3.59 -0.75
CA SER A 200 -14.51 -3.84 -0.41
C SER A 200 -15.43 -2.69 -0.85
N LEU A 201 -14.88 -1.52 -1.18
CA LEU A 201 -15.65 -0.34 -1.53
C LEU A 201 -15.94 -0.26 -3.04
N ARG A 202 -16.89 0.60 -3.39
CA ARG A 202 -17.34 0.86 -4.77
C ARG A 202 -17.43 2.33 -5.16
N ASP A 203 -17.54 3.22 -4.19
CA ASP A 203 -17.70 4.64 -4.42
C ASP A 203 -16.50 5.44 -3.88
N SER A 204 -16.22 6.56 -4.54
CA SER A 204 -15.06 7.39 -4.23
C SER A 204 -15.19 8.14 -2.91
N VAL A 205 -16.42 8.41 -2.43
CA VAL A 205 -16.64 9.16 -1.18
C VAL A 205 -16.30 8.28 0.02
N SER A 206 -16.79 7.03 0.05
CA SER A 206 -16.43 6.05 1.08
C SER A 206 -14.93 5.77 1.06
N ARG A 207 -14.31 5.71 -0.13
CA ARG A 207 -12.86 5.53 -0.29
C ARG A 207 -12.09 6.72 0.31
N LEU A 208 -12.51 7.94 0.01
CA LEU A 208 -11.93 9.15 0.60
C LEU A 208 -12.06 9.13 2.13
N LEU A 209 -13.24 8.82 2.66
CA LEU A 209 -13.46 8.77 4.11
C LEU A 209 -12.63 7.68 4.79
N LEU A 210 -12.54 6.49 4.20
CA LEU A 210 -11.68 5.41 4.68
C LEU A 210 -10.22 5.89 4.78
N VAL A 211 -9.67 6.39 3.67
CA VAL A 211 -8.27 6.86 3.62
C VAL A 211 -8.08 7.98 4.64
N TYR A 212 -8.93 9.00 4.63
CA TYR A 212 -8.82 10.14 5.53
C TYR A 212 -8.83 9.73 7.01
N LEU A 213 -9.84 8.96 7.44
CA LEU A 213 -9.99 8.55 8.84
C LEU A 213 -8.90 7.59 9.29
N SER A 214 -8.53 6.62 8.45
CA SER A 214 -7.49 5.65 8.79
C SER A 214 -6.11 6.30 8.90
N PHE A 215 -5.77 7.25 8.01
CA PHE A 215 -4.47 7.91 8.06
C PHE A 215 -4.37 9.02 9.11
N LEU A 216 -5.48 9.54 9.65
CA LEU A 216 -5.46 10.37 10.87
C LEU A 216 -4.95 9.61 12.10
N ALA A 217 -5.10 8.28 12.12
CA ALA A 217 -4.60 7.47 13.23
C ALA A 217 -3.06 7.51 13.33
N ILE A 218 -2.35 7.76 12.23
CA ILE A 218 -0.89 7.80 12.20
C ILE A 218 -0.31 8.92 13.09
N PRO A 219 -0.63 10.21 12.88
CA PRO A 219 -0.14 11.27 13.75
C PRO A 219 -0.75 11.21 15.16
N PHE A 220 -2.03 10.82 15.31
CA PHE A 220 -2.66 10.75 16.63
C PHE A 220 -2.11 9.66 17.54
N ALA A 221 -1.78 8.49 16.99
CA ALA A 221 -1.12 7.43 17.74
C ALA A 221 0.42 7.53 17.69
N ASN A 222 0.97 8.58 17.07
CA ASN A 222 2.40 8.80 16.90
C ASN A 222 3.10 7.56 16.32
N LEU A 223 2.55 7.05 15.22
CA LEU A 223 3.04 5.89 14.47
C LEU A 223 3.94 6.32 13.32
N TYR A 224 4.79 5.40 12.86
CA TYR A 224 5.80 5.70 11.84
C TYR A 224 5.55 4.94 10.54
N HIS A 225 5.57 5.70 9.44
CA HIS A 225 5.41 5.19 8.08
C HIS A 225 6.72 5.40 7.31
N VAL A 226 7.26 4.34 6.72
CA VAL A 226 8.65 4.30 6.20
C VAL A 226 8.95 5.43 5.22
N VAL A 227 8.03 5.77 4.32
CA VAL A 227 8.27 6.83 3.32
C VAL A 227 8.18 8.23 3.94
N VAL A 228 7.31 8.41 4.95
CA VAL A 228 7.22 9.67 5.72
C VAL A 228 8.49 9.83 6.56
N SER A 229 8.87 8.79 7.30
CA SER A 229 10.09 8.75 8.11
C SER A 229 11.35 8.97 7.27
N ALA A 230 11.43 8.42 6.07
CA ALA A 230 12.55 8.69 5.16
C ALA A 230 12.57 10.16 4.69
N THR A 231 11.41 10.76 4.43
CA THR A 231 11.29 12.18 4.05
C THR A 231 11.72 13.09 5.20
N GLU A 232 11.25 12.83 6.42
CA GLU A 232 11.64 13.53 7.66
C GLU A 232 13.15 13.42 7.92
N MET A 233 13.69 12.20 7.80
CA MET A 233 15.12 11.93 7.95
C MET A 233 15.95 12.73 6.92
N LEU A 234 15.53 12.71 5.65
CA LEU A 234 16.23 13.43 4.58
C LEU A 234 16.14 14.95 4.73
N PHE A 235 15.04 15.47 5.28
CA PHE A 235 14.92 16.89 5.61
C PHE A 235 16.03 17.32 6.59
N LEU A 236 16.27 16.57 7.67
CA LEU A 236 17.38 16.83 8.60
C LEU A 236 18.76 16.64 7.96
N VAL A 237 18.92 15.63 7.08
CA VAL A 237 20.17 15.43 6.35
C VAL A 237 20.49 16.63 5.47
N TYR A 238 19.50 17.17 4.75
CA TYR A 238 19.68 18.37 3.94
C TYR A 238 19.93 19.64 4.77
N GLY A 239 19.38 19.70 5.99
CA GLY A 239 19.70 20.75 6.98
C GLY A 239 21.10 20.63 7.60
N GLY A 240 21.79 19.50 7.42
CA GLY A 240 23.10 19.23 8.01
C GLY A 240 23.04 18.79 9.48
N GLU A 241 21.86 18.45 9.98
CA GLU A 241 21.58 18.13 11.38
C GLU A 241 21.68 16.62 11.66
N LEU A 242 21.65 15.79 10.61
CA LEU A 242 21.68 14.33 10.72
C LEU A 242 22.60 13.68 9.69
N SER A 243 23.34 12.65 10.13
CA SER A 243 24.05 11.75 9.21
C SER A 243 23.08 10.80 8.51
N LEU A 244 23.16 10.72 7.17
CA LEU A 244 22.35 9.81 6.35
C LEU A 244 22.45 8.35 6.83
N MET A 245 23.65 7.91 7.23
CA MET A 245 23.86 6.53 7.71
C MET A 245 23.13 6.28 9.03
N VAL A 246 23.18 7.25 9.96
CA VAL A 246 22.50 7.15 11.26
C VAL A 246 20.99 7.17 11.04
N GLY A 247 20.47 8.14 10.28
CA GLY A 247 19.04 8.21 9.98
C GLY A 247 18.51 6.96 9.27
N THR A 248 19.27 6.42 8.31
CA THR A 248 18.85 5.19 7.61
C THR A 248 18.83 3.97 8.53
N THR A 249 19.86 3.78 9.35
CA THR A 249 20.01 2.56 10.17
C THR A 249 19.23 2.58 11.49
N GLN A 250 19.14 3.74 12.13
CA GLN A 250 18.51 3.90 13.45
C GLN A 250 17.05 4.33 13.37
N PHE A 251 16.63 4.99 12.28
CA PHE A 251 15.26 5.48 12.14
C PHE A 251 14.50 4.79 11.00
N VAL A 252 14.97 4.86 9.75
CA VAL A 252 14.20 4.33 8.60
C VAL A 252 14.13 2.81 8.60
N LEU A 253 15.23 2.11 8.92
CA LEU A 253 15.28 0.65 8.92
C LEU A 253 14.29 -0.03 9.88
N PRO A 254 14.21 0.30 11.19
CA PRO A 254 13.21 -0.30 12.07
C PRO A 254 11.79 -0.02 11.59
N VAL A 255 11.53 1.17 11.03
CA VAL A 255 10.22 1.54 10.50
C VAL A 255 9.86 0.72 9.27
N LEU A 256 10.81 0.54 8.34
CA LEU A 256 10.64 -0.33 7.17
C LEU A 256 10.26 -1.74 7.61
N LEU A 257 11.06 -2.36 8.49
CA LEU A 257 10.83 -3.72 8.97
C LEU A 257 9.48 -3.86 9.69
N GLY A 258 9.14 -2.88 10.54
CA GLY A 258 7.86 -2.86 11.24
C GLY A 258 6.68 -2.76 10.27
N ASN A 259 6.70 -1.80 9.33
CA ASN A 259 5.65 -1.66 8.33
C ASN A 259 5.48 -2.94 7.48
N SER A 260 6.58 -3.56 7.03
CA SER A 260 6.53 -4.81 6.28
C SER A 260 5.88 -5.94 7.07
N ILE A 261 6.27 -6.12 8.33
CA ILE A 261 5.72 -7.17 9.20
C ILE A 261 4.25 -6.92 9.50
N GLY A 262 3.89 -5.67 9.84
CA GLY A 262 2.51 -5.28 10.10
C GLY A 262 1.58 -5.57 8.93
N GLY A 263 1.98 -5.17 7.71
CA GLY A 263 1.17 -5.40 6.52
C GLY A 263 1.11 -6.87 6.13
N VAL A 264 2.26 -7.54 6.01
CA VAL A 264 2.33 -8.93 5.55
C VAL A 264 1.69 -9.88 6.54
N VAL A 265 2.10 -9.85 7.81
CA VAL A 265 1.72 -10.87 8.78
C VAL A 265 0.32 -10.59 9.33
N LEU A 266 0.06 -9.36 9.79
CA LEU A 266 -1.19 -9.07 10.50
C LEU A 266 -2.38 -8.85 9.58
N VAL A 267 -2.14 -8.52 8.31
CA VAL A 267 -3.22 -8.33 7.33
C VAL A 267 -3.18 -9.41 6.27
N THR A 268 -2.14 -9.49 5.45
CA THR A 268 -2.17 -10.35 4.26
C THR A 268 -2.26 -11.84 4.61
N VAL A 269 -1.42 -12.31 5.52
CA VAL A 269 -1.42 -13.72 5.95
C VAL A 269 -2.70 -14.07 6.72
N VAL A 270 -3.15 -13.22 7.64
CA VAL A 270 -4.40 -13.44 8.40
C VAL A 270 -5.61 -13.52 7.47
N ASN A 271 -5.78 -12.55 6.57
CA ASN A 271 -6.92 -12.52 5.64
C ASN A 271 -6.82 -13.64 4.58
N TYR A 272 -5.61 -14.01 4.17
CA TYR A 272 -5.40 -15.20 3.35
C TYR A 272 -5.97 -16.42 4.10
N PHE A 273 -5.53 -16.70 5.33
CA PHE A 273 -6.01 -17.89 6.02
C PHE A 273 -7.52 -17.87 6.28
N GLN A 274 -8.10 -16.71 6.61
CA GLN A 274 -9.54 -16.53 6.80
C GLN A 274 -10.37 -16.90 5.56
N THR A 275 -9.81 -16.76 4.36
CA THR A 275 -10.53 -16.99 3.08
C THR A 275 -10.28 -18.37 2.48
N THR A 276 -9.50 -19.24 3.13
CA THR A 276 -8.98 -20.49 2.53
C THR A 276 -10.06 -21.48 2.13
N GLU A 277 -11.05 -21.76 2.98
CA GLU A 277 -12.05 -22.80 2.73
C GLU A 277 -12.91 -22.49 1.49
N ARG A 278 -13.47 -21.27 1.42
CA ARG A 278 -14.29 -20.81 0.30
C ARG A 278 -13.49 -20.70 -1.02
N ARG A 279 -12.20 -20.37 -0.93
CA ARG A 279 -11.30 -20.35 -2.08
C ARG A 279 -11.01 -21.76 -2.60
N LEU A 280 -10.80 -22.74 -1.71
CA LEU A 280 -10.59 -24.15 -2.10
C LEU A 280 -11.83 -24.74 -2.78
N GLU A 281 -13.03 -24.40 -2.32
CA GLU A 281 -14.29 -24.77 -2.98
C GLU A 281 -14.36 -24.20 -4.41
N THR A 282 -14.16 -22.89 -4.56
CA THR A 282 -14.17 -22.21 -5.87
C THR A 282 -13.08 -22.75 -6.82
N ALA A 283 -11.90 -23.09 -6.28
CA ALA A 283 -10.80 -23.67 -7.05
C ALA A 283 -11.07 -25.10 -7.52
N ARG A 284 -11.75 -25.91 -6.69
CA ARG A 284 -12.18 -27.28 -7.04
C ARG A 284 -13.22 -27.27 -8.17
N GLU A 285 -14.13 -26.30 -8.14
CA GLU A 285 -15.14 -26.12 -9.19
C GLU A 285 -14.54 -25.63 -10.52
N SER A 286 -13.52 -24.76 -10.47
CA SER A 286 -12.95 -24.13 -11.67
C SER A 286 -11.80 -24.91 -12.34
N GLY A 287 -11.34 -26.02 -11.76
CA GLY A 287 -10.37 -26.93 -12.38
C GLY A 287 -8.99 -26.35 -12.73
N LYS A 288 -8.65 -25.12 -12.30
CA LYS A 288 -7.46 -24.38 -12.75
C LYS A 288 -6.18 -24.78 -12.01
N LYS A 289 -5.27 -25.49 -12.70
CA LYS A 289 -3.85 -25.63 -12.31
C LYS A 289 -3.04 -24.40 -12.73
N ARG A 290 -3.16 -23.28 -12.01
CA ARG A 290 -2.38 -22.05 -12.29
C ARG A 290 -1.17 -21.82 -11.37
N GLN A 291 -0.98 -22.65 -10.35
CA GLN A 291 0.10 -22.47 -9.37
C GLN A 291 1.48 -22.87 -9.92
N LEU A 292 2.50 -22.09 -9.56
CA LEU A 292 3.91 -22.39 -9.78
C LEU A 292 4.33 -23.61 -8.96
N THR A 293 5.30 -24.38 -9.48
CA THR A 293 5.99 -25.40 -8.67
C THR A 293 6.78 -24.74 -7.54
N ILE A 294 7.11 -25.49 -6.48
CA ILE A 294 7.91 -24.96 -5.35
C ILE A 294 9.24 -24.37 -5.84
N ARG A 295 9.89 -25.03 -6.81
CA ARG A 295 11.15 -24.55 -7.38
C ARG A 295 10.97 -23.22 -8.12
N GLU A 296 9.94 -23.10 -8.94
CA GLU A 296 9.62 -21.86 -9.68
C GLU A 296 9.18 -20.73 -8.74
N TRP A 297 8.47 -21.06 -7.68
CA TRP A 297 8.01 -20.11 -6.66
C TRP A 297 9.19 -19.50 -5.89
N VAL A 298 10.16 -20.32 -5.49
CA VAL A 298 11.33 -19.89 -4.71
C VAL A 298 12.42 -19.26 -5.56
N LEU A 299 12.77 -19.88 -6.70
CA LEU A 299 13.93 -19.47 -7.51
C LEU A 299 13.57 -18.59 -8.71
N GLY A 300 12.28 -18.51 -9.08
CA GLY A 300 11.86 -17.91 -10.35
C GLY A 300 12.23 -18.78 -11.56
N ARG A 301 11.68 -18.45 -12.74
CA ARG A 301 12.20 -18.92 -14.05
C ARG A 301 13.05 -17.81 -14.69
N PHE A 302 13.96 -18.20 -15.58
CA PHE A 302 14.74 -17.30 -16.45
C PHE A 302 13.91 -16.48 -17.47
N SER A 303 12.59 -16.63 -17.51
CA SER A 303 11.70 -15.85 -18.39
C SER A 303 10.73 -15.05 -17.51
N GLU A 304 10.95 -13.74 -17.48
CA GLU A 304 10.32 -12.73 -16.63
C GLU A 304 8.79 -12.61 -16.85
N SER A 305 7.95 -13.37 -16.13
CA SER A 305 6.58 -12.97 -15.74
C SER A 305 5.92 -14.07 -14.91
N GLY A 306 5.19 -13.69 -13.85
CA GLY A 306 4.29 -14.60 -13.15
C GLY A 306 3.23 -15.20 -14.08
N ARG A 307 2.47 -16.20 -13.63
CA ARG A 307 1.36 -16.72 -14.44
C ARG A 307 0.17 -15.76 -14.32
N SER A 308 -0.34 -15.24 -15.43
CA SER A 308 -1.52 -14.36 -15.44
C SER A 308 -2.72 -15.02 -14.74
N TYR A 309 -3.30 -14.34 -13.77
CA TYR A 309 -4.55 -14.73 -13.12
C TYR A 309 -5.77 -14.41 -13.99
N VAL A 310 -5.74 -13.33 -14.77
CA VAL A 310 -6.78 -13.07 -15.78
C VAL A 310 -6.55 -14.05 -16.96
N PRO A 311 -7.57 -14.77 -17.45
CA PRO A 311 -7.44 -15.49 -18.72
C PRO A 311 -7.02 -14.49 -19.79
N ALA A 312 -5.95 -14.76 -20.53
CA ALA A 312 -5.74 -14.05 -21.79
C ALA A 312 -6.97 -14.34 -22.64
N ASP A 313 -7.83 -13.35 -22.86
CA ASP A 313 -8.85 -13.47 -23.90
C ASP A 313 -8.09 -13.80 -25.17
N ARG A 314 -8.35 -15.01 -25.68
CA ARG A 314 -8.02 -15.30 -27.07
C ARG A 314 -8.97 -14.43 -27.88
N ASP A 315 -8.38 -13.47 -28.58
CA ASP A 315 -8.92 -12.73 -29.72
C ASP A 315 -10.42 -12.46 -29.70
N HIS A 316 -10.82 -11.20 -29.53
CA HIS A 316 -11.77 -10.52 -30.43
C HIS A 316 -11.64 -9.00 -30.31
#